data_AF-A0A4U0ZMZ1-F1
#
_entry.id   AF-A0A4U0ZMZ1-F1
#
_cell.length_a   1.000
_cell.length_b   1.000
_cell.length_c   1.000
_cell.angle_alpha   90.00
_cell.angle_beta   90.00
_cell.angle_gamma   90.00
#
_symmetry.space_group_name_H-M   'P 1'
#
loop_
_entity.id
_entity.type
_entity.pdbx_description
1 polymer ?
#
loop_
_entity_poly.entity_id
_entity_poly.type
_entity_poly.pdbx_seq_one_letter_code
_entity_poly.pdbx_strand_id
1 'polypeptide(L)'
;MTEKLQAIRKISNRLAIALTLLVLVIIAGAFLTYNSTQFKFVTAPIAAFSAGIIGGFVGLQRRLKVMSEDDLELLANSWVYVCLSPLVGGILAVVLYVLFISNLITGDIFPQFLPDTKELDPSASHQGFAEIFAVHGQSVDYAKMMFWSFVAGFSERFVTDIISKFENAPGP
;
A
#
# COMPACT_ATOMS: atom_id res chain seq x y z
N MET A 1 -1.63 -19.65 32.13
CA MET A 1 -1.79 -18.76 30.96
C MET A 1 -0.45 -18.77 30.25
N THR A 2 -0.34 -19.44 29.11
CA THR A 2 0.93 -19.82 28.46
C THR A 2 1.74 -18.59 28.03
N GLU A 3 3.05 -18.60 28.26
CA GLU A 3 3.99 -17.50 27.93
C GLU A 3 3.85 -17.04 26.47
N LYS A 4 3.59 -17.99 25.56
CA LYS A 4 3.22 -17.76 24.16
C LYS A 4 2.08 -16.76 23.98
N LEU A 5 1.03 -16.86 24.79
CA LEU A 5 -0.16 -16.01 24.71
C LEU A 5 0.14 -14.58 25.18
N GLN A 6 1.11 -14.41 26.09
CA GLN A 6 1.59 -13.10 26.52
C GLN A 6 2.50 -12.45 25.46
N ALA A 7 3.39 -13.22 24.82
CA ALA A 7 4.22 -12.74 23.73
C ALA A 7 3.38 -12.27 22.52
N ILE A 8 2.40 -13.08 22.10
CA ILE A 8 1.45 -12.71 21.03
C ILE A 8 0.72 -11.41 21.37
N ARG A 9 0.20 -11.29 22.60
CA ARG A 9 -0.50 -10.08 23.04
C ARG A 9 0.41 -8.86 23.01
N LYS A 10 1.65 -8.97 23.48
CA LYS A 10 2.61 -7.84 23.52
C LYS A 10 2.96 -7.35 22.11
N ILE A 11 3.22 -8.27 21.18
CA ILE A 11 3.49 -7.93 19.77
C ILE A 11 2.25 -7.31 19.14
N SER A 12 1.09 -7.97 19.28
CA SER A 12 -0.18 -7.52 18.70
C SER A 12 -0.57 -6.13 19.17
N ASN A 13 -0.34 -5.81 20.46
CA ASN A 13 -0.67 -4.50 21.01
C ASN A 13 0.27 -3.41 20.49
N ARG A 14 1.57 -3.70 20.35
CA ARG A 14 2.55 -2.79 19.74
C ARG A 14 2.25 -2.55 18.25
N LEU A 15 1.89 -3.62 17.54
CA LEU A 15 1.40 -3.55 16.16
C LEU A 15 0.17 -2.65 16.09
N ALA A 16 -0.85 -2.94 16.90
CA ALA A 16 -2.10 -2.20 16.90
C ALA A 16 -1.86 -0.71 17.13
N ILE A 17 -1.01 -0.34 18.11
CA ILE A 17 -0.64 1.06 18.35
C ILE A 17 0.04 1.69 17.13
N ALA A 18 1.02 1.02 16.51
CA ALA A 18 1.70 1.54 15.32
C ALA A 18 0.73 1.73 14.13
N LEU A 19 -0.20 0.79 13.91
CA LEU A 19 -1.23 0.91 12.89
C LEU A 19 -2.20 2.05 13.22
N THR A 20 -2.68 2.14 14.46
CA THR A 20 -3.59 3.21 14.86
C THR A 20 -2.94 4.58 14.66
N LEU A 21 -1.65 4.72 14.99
CA LEU A 21 -0.90 5.95 14.72
C LEU A 21 -0.80 6.23 13.22
N LEU A 22 -0.48 5.22 12.39
CA LEU A 22 -0.43 5.38 10.94
C LEU A 22 -1.79 5.82 10.36
N VAL A 23 -2.87 5.17 10.77
CA VAL A 23 -4.24 5.51 10.35
C VAL A 23 -4.63 6.92 10.80
N LEU A 24 -4.27 7.32 12.02
CA LEU A 24 -4.48 8.68 12.50
C LEU A 24 -3.70 9.71 11.68
N VAL A 25 -2.46 9.41 11.29
CA VAL A 25 -1.66 10.28 10.41
C VAL A 25 -2.31 10.40 9.02
N ILE A 26 -2.82 9.31 8.46
CA ILE A 26 -3.53 9.33 7.16
C ILE A 26 -4.81 10.16 7.25
N ILE A 27 -5.62 9.96 8.30
CA ILE A 27 -6.87 10.71 8.52
C ILE A 27 -6.56 12.20 8.74
N ALA A 28 -5.56 12.52 9.56
CA ALA A 28 -5.13 13.90 9.79
C ALA A 28 -4.63 14.53 8.48
N GLY A 29 -3.82 13.82 7.68
CA GLY A 29 -3.39 14.27 6.37
C GLY A 29 -4.56 14.55 5.43
N ALA A 30 -5.53 13.64 5.35
CA ALA A 30 -6.75 13.81 4.54
C ALA A 30 -7.62 14.98 5.02
N PHE A 31 -7.71 15.19 6.33
CA PHE A 31 -8.44 16.32 6.91
C PHE A 31 -7.75 17.66 6.63
N LEU A 32 -6.41 17.70 6.69
CA LEU A 32 -5.62 18.89 6.36
C LEU A 32 -5.72 19.24 4.88
N THR A 33 -5.66 18.26 3.98
CA THR A 33 -5.83 18.50 2.53
C THR A 33 -7.27 18.91 2.18
N TYR A 34 -8.27 18.37 2.86
CA TYR A 34 -9.67 18.79 2.68
C TYR A 34 -9.91 20.23 3.10
N ASN A 35 -9.34 20.67 4.22
CA ASN A 35 -9.58 22.01 4.77
C ASN A 35 -8.65 23.09 4.22
N SER A 36 -7.47 22.72 3.70
CA SER A 36 -6.47 23.68 3.22
C SER A 36 -6.14 23.43 1.74
N THR A 37 -6.69 24.25 0.86
CA THR A 37 -6.51 24.22 -0.60
C THR A 37 -5.04 24.36 -1.06
N GLN A 38 -4.14 24.76 -0.16
CA GLN A 38 -2.71 24.98 -0.41
C GLN A 38 -1.85 23.72 -0.21
N PHE A 39 -2.35 22.68 0.45
CA PHE A 39 -1.55 21.49 0.80
C PHE A 39 -1.85 20.31 -0.14
N LYS A 40 -1.28 20.32 -1.35
CA LYS A 40 -1.32 19.18 -2.30
C LYS A 40 -0.30 18.07 -1.92
N PHE A 41 -0.16 17.73 -0.64
CA PHE A 41 0.89 16.80 -0.18
C PHE A 41 0.53 15.32 -0.35
N VAL A 42 -0.75 14.98 -0.50
CA VAL A 42 -1.18 13.58 -0.66
C VAL A 42 -1.19 13.23 -2.15
N THR A 43 -0.09 12.64 -2.62
CA THR A 43 0.00 12.09 -3.97
C THR A 43 -0.56 10.66 -4.02
N ALA A 44 -1.03 10.24 -5.20
CA ALA A 44 -1.59 8.89 -5.38
C ALA A 44 -0.66 7.75 -4.91
N PRO A 45 0.68 7.81 -5.14
CA PRO A 45 1.62 6.81 -4.62
C PRO A 45 1.68 6.74 -3.09
N ILE A 46 1.59 7.88 -2.39
CA ILE A 46 1.61 7.91 -0.91
C ILE A 46 0.33 7.27 -0.36
N ALA A 47 -0.81 7.57 -0.99
CA ALA A 47 -2.09 6.94 -0.66
C ALA A 47 -2.05 5.42 -0.90
N ALA A 48 -1.54 4.99 -2.06
CA ALA A 48 -1.35 3.58 -2.39
C ALA A 48 -0.43 2.87 -1.38
N PHE A 49 0.74 3.45 -1.07
CA PHE A 49 1.68 2.93 -0.08
C PHE A 49 1.02 2.76 1.29
N SER A 50 0.28 3.77 1.73
CA SER A 50 -0.44 3.78 3.01
C SER A 50 -1.49 2.67 3.08
N ALA A 51 -2.30 2.53 2.02
CA ALA A 51 -3.28 1.44 1.91
C ALA A 51 -2.59 0.06 1.92
N GLY A 52 -1.45 -0.06 1.24
CA GLY A 52 -0.62 -1.28 1.23
C GLY A 52 -0.08 -1.65 2.60
N ILE A 53 0.40 -0.68 3.39
CA ILE A 53 0.84 -0.95 4.78
C ILE A 53 -0.32 -1.49 5.62
N ILE A 54 -1.50 -0.88 5.51
CA ILE A 54 -2.69 -1.33 6.25
C ILE A 54 -3.06 -2.75 5.82
N GLY A 55 -3.03 -3.05 4.52
CA GLY A 55 -3.22 -4.39 3.98
C GLY A 55 -2.22 -5.40 4.56
N GLY A 56 -0.92 -5.10 4.45
CA GLY A 56 0.16 -5.97 4.95
C GLY A 56 0.06 -6.25 6.44
N PHE A 57 -0.37 -5.26 7.21
CA PHE A 57 -0.65 -5.44 8.62
C PHE A 57 -1.79 -6.43 8.90
N VAL A 58 -2.92 -6.27 8.22
CA VAL A 58 -4.07 -7.17 8.38
C VAL A 58 -3.69 -8.59 7.91
N GLY A 59 -2.90 -8.70 6.84
CA GLY A 59 -2.33 -9.95 6.36
C GLY A 59 -1.43 -10.62 7.41
N LEU A 60 -0.54 -9.86 8.05
CA LEU A 60 0.32 -10.33 9.13
C LEU A 60 -0.51 -10.80 10.33
N GLN A 61 -1.52 -10.05 10.76
CA GLN A 61 -2.40 -10.46 11.86
C GLN A 61 -3.10 -11.80 11.59
N ARG A 62 -3.52 -12.04 10.34
CA ARG A 62 -4.10 -13.34 9.95
C ARG A 62 -3.06 -14.46 10.03
N ARG A 63 -1.85 -14.23 9.51
CA ARG A 63 -0.75 -15.21 9.50
C ARG A 63 -0.25 -15.57 10.89
N LEU A 64 -0.17 -14.58 11.80
CA LEU A 64 0.25 -14.79 13.19
C LEU A 64 -0.62 -15.81 13.93
N LYS A 65 -1.89 -15.98 13.57
CA LYS A 65 -2.79 -16.95 14.20
C LYS A 65 -2.52 -18.40 13.82
N VAL A 66 -1.81 -18.62 12.70
CA VAL A 66 -1.61 -19.95 12.09
C VAL A 66 -0.15 -20.39 12.17
N MET A 67 0.74 -19.51 12.64
CA MET A 67 2.18 -19.71 12.67
C MET A 67 2.63 -20.55 13.88
N SER A 68 3.74 -21.28 13.72
CA SER A 68 4.30 -22.18 14.72
C SER A 68 4.81 -21.43 15.97
N GLU A 69 5.00 -22.11 17.09
CA GLU A 69 5.45 -21.46 18.34
C GLU A 69 6.86 -20.85 18.21
N ASP A 70 7.76 -21.57 17.53
CA ASP A 70 9.16 -21.18 17.32
C ASP A 70 9.27 -19.92 16.43
N ASP A 71 8.49 -19.87 15.34
CA ASP A 71 8.43 -18.70 14.46
C ASP A 71 7.86 -17.46 15.19
N LEU A 72 6.89 -17.68 16.08
CA LEU A 72 6.30 -16.65 16.92
C LEU A 72 7.33 -16.05 17.89
N GLU A 73 8.19 -16.89 18.47
CA GLU A 73 9.22 -16.45 19.41
C GLU A 73 10.30 -15.61 18.70
N LEU A 74 10.72 -16.00 17.50
CA LEU A 74 11.62 -15.21 16.65
C LEU A 74 11.01 -13.84 16.30
N LEU A 75 9.73 -13.81 15.94
CA LEU A 75 8.99 -12.56 15.69
C LEU A 75 8.82 -11.71 16.96
N ALA A 76 8.65 -12.34 18.12
CA ALA A 76 8.55 -11.64 19.41
C ALA A 76 9.83 -10.91 19.79
N ASN A 77 10.96 -11.53 19.49
CA ASN A 77 12.28 -11.02 19.85
C ASN A 77 12.84 -10.00 18.84
N SER A 78 12.32 -9.96 17.61
CA SER A 78 12.77 -9.01 16.58
C SER A 78 11.67 -8.09 16.06
N TRP A 79 11.67 -6.85 16.56
CA TRP A 79 10.79 -5.78 16.08
C TRP A 79 10.95 -5.44 14.59
N VAL A 80 12.12 -5.72 14.01
CA VAL A 80 12.37 -5.51 12.59
C VAL A 80 11.46 -6.40 11.73
N TYR A 81 11.34 -7.68 12.07
CA TYR A 81 10.46 -8.63 11.35
C TYR A 81 8.99 -8.25 11.42
N VAL A 82 8.60 -7.67 12.56
CA VAL A 82 7.25 -7.18 12.84
C VAL A 82 6.89 -6.00 11.92
N CYS A 83 7.83 -5.08 11.67
CA CYS A 83 7.64 -3.94 10.77
C CYS A 83 7.83 -4.29 9.29
N LEU A 84 8.62 -5.34 8.99
CA LEU A 84 9.02 -5.67 7.63
C LEU A 84 7.84 -6.15 6.78
N SER A 85 6.92 -6.96 7.32
CA SER A 85 5.75 -7.46 6.55
C SER A 85 4.78 -6.33 6.12
N PRO A 86 4.35 -5.40 7.01
CA PRO A 86 3.59 -4.23 6.57
C PRO A 86 4.34 -3.36 5.56
N LEU A 87 5.66 -3.18 5.74
CA LEU A 87 6.48 -2.40 4.80
C LEU A 87 6.51 -3.05 3.41
N VAL A 88 6.68 -4.37 3.33
CA VAL A 88 6.59 -5.14 2.07
C VAL A 88 5.23 -4.93 1.42
N GLY A 89 4.14 -4.96 2.20
CA GLY A 89 2.81 -4.67 1.68
C GLY A 89 2.67 -3.28 1.08
N GLY A 90 3.27 -2.26 1.71
CA GLY A 90 3.35 -0.91 1.16
C GLY A 90 4.13 -0.84 -0.16
N ILE A 91 5.30 -1.48 -0.22
CA ILE A 91 6.14 -1.53 -1.42
C ILE A 91 5.39 -2.20 -2.58
N LEU A 92 4.75 -3.35 -2.32
CA LEU A 92 3.96 -4.07 -3.33
C LEU A 92 2.77 -3.23 -3.83
N ALA A 93 2.16 -2.43 -2.98
CA ALA A 93 1.10 -1.51 -3.40
C ALA A 93 1.60 -0.39 -4.32
N VAL A 94 2.82 0.13 -4.10
CA VAL A 94 3.45 1.10 -5.01
C VAL A 94 3.81 0.45 -6.35
N VAL A 95 4.33 -0.78 -6.34
CA VAL A 95 4.56 -1.53 -7.58
C VAL A 95 3.25 -1.73 -8.34
N LEU A 96 2.17 -2.12 -7.65
CA LEU A 96 0.86 -2.27 -8.26
C LEU A 96 0.32 -0.94 -8.84
N TYR A 97 0.53 0.18 -8.14
CA TYR A 97 0.23 1.50 -8.68
C TYR A 97 0.96 1.77 -10.00
N VAL A 98 2.26 1.43 -10.08
CA VAL A 98 3.04 1.54 -11.33
C VAL A 98 2.45 0.66 -12.44
N LEU A 99 1.95 -0.53 -12.11
CA LEU A 99 1.27 -1.42 -13.07
C LEU A 99 -0.05 -0.83 -13.59
N PHE A 100 -0.77 -0.04 -12.78
CA PHE A 100 -1.98 0.65 -13.21
C PHE A 100 -1.67 1.81 -14.15
N ILE A 101 -0.77 2.72 -13.77
CA ILE A 101 -0.43 3.88 -14.63
C ILE A 101 0.25 3.48 -15.95
N SER A 102 0.92 2.32 -15.98
CA SER A 102 1.52 1.78 -17.20
C SER A 102 0.52 1.06 -18.10
N ASN A 103 -0.74 0.89 -17.66
CA ASN A 103 -1.78 0.11 -18.35
C ASN A 103 -1.36 -1.35 -18.61
N LEU A 104 -0.44 -1.91 -17.83
CA LEU A 104 -0.10 -3.34 -17.87
C LEU A 104 -1.21 -4.22 -17.30
N ILE A 105 -2.01 -3.65 -16.39
CA ILE A 105 -3.23 -4.26 -15.85
C ILE A 105 -4.40 -3.36 -16.21
N THR A 106 -5.35 -3.89 -16.97
CA THR A 106 -6.54 -3.16 -17.43
C THR A 106 -7.82 -3.96 -17.22
N GLY A 107 -8.95 -3.25 -17.14
CA GLY A 107 -10.29 -3.81 -16.92
C GLY A 107 -11.17 -2.91 -16.07
N ASP A 108 -12.49 -3.13 -16.09
CA ASP A 108 -13.47 -2.23 -15.47
C ASP A 108 -13.30 -2.10 -13.95
N ILE A 109 -12.77 -3.15 -13.30
CA ILE A 109 -12.52 -3.19 -11.86
C ILE A 109 -11.20 -2.53 -11.44
N PHE A 110 -10.34 -2.18 -12.40
CA PHE A 110 -9.05 -1.54 -12.16
C PHE A 110 -9.15 -0.02 -12.34
N PRO A 111 -8.32 0.75 -11.63
CA PRO A 111 -8.29 2.19 -11.78
C PRO A 111 -7.72 2.57 -13.15
N GLN A 112 -8.33 3.58 -13.78
CA GLN A 112 -7.79 4.20 -14.99
C GLN A 112 -7.27 5.58 -14.65
N PHE A 113 -5.98 5.78 -14.87
CA PHE A 113 -5.32 7.08 -14.68
C PHE A 113 -5.01 7.69 -16.03
N LEU A 114 -5.25 8.99 -16.13
CA LEU A 114 -4.87 9.80 -17.28
C LEU A 114 -3.70 10.70 -16.90
N PRO A 115 -2.71 10.88 -17.79
CA PRO A 115 -1.65 11.84 -17.55
C PRO A 115 -2.23 13.25 -17.54
N ASP A 116 -1.82 14.06 -16.55
CA ASP A 116 -2.12 15.49 -16.53
C ASP A 116 -1.43 16.14 -17.74
N THR A 117 -2.16 16.26 -18.85
CA THR A 117 -1.67 16.91 -20.06
C THR A 117 -1.66 18.43 -19.85
N LYS A 118 -0.72 19.11 -20.52
CA LYS A 118 -0.54 20.58 -20.45
C LYS A 118 -1.82 21.40 -20.74
N GLU A 119 -2.87 20.79 -21.27
CA GLU A 119 -4.16 21.43 -21.51
C GLU A 119 -4.94 21.73 -20.21
N LEU A 120 -4.70 21.00 -19.12
CA LEU A 120 -5.39 21.17 -17.83
C LEU A 120 -4.68 22.14 -16.88
N ASP A 121 -3.35 22.31 -17.02
CA ASP A 121 -2.57 23.29 -16.26
C ASP A 121 -1.37 23.78 -17.10
N PRO A 122 -1.47 24.97 -17.74
CA PRO A 122 -0.39 25.57 -18.52
C PRO A 122 0.90 25.86 -17.72
N SER A 123 0.81 25.84 -16.39
CA SER A 123 1.92 26.12 -15.48
C SER A 123 2.58 24.85 -14.91
N ALA A 124 1.96 23.68 -15.08
CA ALA A 124 2.50 22.40 -14.62
C ALA A 124 3.50 21.84 -15.64
N SER A 125 4.72 22.40 -15.67
CA SER A 125 5.84 21.78 -16.37
C SER A 125 6.47 20.67 -15.52
N HIS A 126 5.71 19.62 -15.20
CA HIS A 126 6.35 18.38 -14.74
C HIS A 126 7.03 17.79 -15.96
N GLN A 127 8.37 17.69 -15.94
CA GLN A 127 9.14 17.07 -17.01
C GLN A 127 9.85 15.84 -16.45
N GLY A 128 9.70 14.70 -17.13
CA GLY A 128 10.43 13.48 -16.82
C GLY A 128 9.77 12.63 -15.73
N PHE A 129 10.57 11.94 -14.91
CA PHE A 129 10.07 10.90 -13.99
C PHE A 129 9.04 11.40 -12.96
N ALA A 130 8.99 12.70 -12.69
CA ALA A 130 8.00 13.30 -11.80
C ALA A 130 6.54 13.13 -12.30
N GLU A 131 6.34 12.93 -13.61
CA GLU A 131 5.01 12.72 -14.21
C GLU A 131 4.31 11.46 -13.66
N ILE A 132 5.06 10.45 -13.22
CA ILE A 132 4.52 9.24 -12.55
C ILE A 132 3.79 9.58 -11.25
N PHE A 133 4.15 10.69 -10.61
CA PHE A 133 3.55 11.17 -9.36
C PHE A 133 2.45 12.20 -9.60
N ALA A 134 2.32 12.73 -10.82
CA ALA A 134 1.37 13.74 -11.24
C ALA A 134 0.37 13.15 -12.25
N VAL A 135 -0.40 12.16 -11.79
CA VAL A 135 -1.48 11.55 -12.56
C VAL A 135 -2.84 11.87 -11.93
N HIS A 136 -3.83 12.10 -12.79
CA HIS A 136 -5.20 12.34 -12.36
C HIS A 136 -6.12 11.18 -12.73
N GLY A 137 -7.13 10.94 -11.91
CA GLY A 137 -8.19 9.97 -12.15
C GLY A 137 -9.52 10.50 -11.64
N GLN A 138 -10.62 9.80 -11.95
CA GLN A 138 -11.88 10.12 -11.28
C GLN A 138 -11.85 9.66 -9.82
N SER A 139 -12.73 10.20 -8.98
CA SER A 139 -12.86 9.77 -7.58
C SER A 139 -13.05 8.24 -7.44
N VAL A 140 -13.76 7.64 -8.40
CA VAL A 140 -13.96 6.19 -8.50
C VAL A 140 -12.64 5.44 -8.75
N ASP A 141 -11.75 5.97 -9.59
CA ASP A 141 -10.46 5.35 -9.87
C ASP A 141 -9.54 5.42 -8.65
N TYR A 142 -9.53 6.52 -7.92
CA TYR A 142 -8.80 6.59 -6.66
C TYR A 142 -9.33 5.59 -5.62
N ALA A 143 -10.65 5.37 -5.57
CA ALA A 143 -11.24 4.36 -4.69
C ALA A 143 -10.83 2.93 -5.08
N LYS A 144 -10.84 2.60 -6.39
CA LYS A 144 -10.36 1.32 -6.91
C LYS A 144 -8.88 1.12 -6.59
N MET A 145 -8.05 2.15 -6.81
CA MET A 145 -6.63 2.13 -6.47
C MET A 145 -6.43 1.82 -4.99
N MET A 146 -7.10 2.54 -4.09
CA MET A 146 -7.00 2.32 -2.65
C MET A 146 -7.37 0.89 -2.25
N PHE A 147 -8.45 0.35 -2.82
CA PHE A 147 -8.86 -1.03 -2.58
C PHE A 147 -7.79 -2.03 -3.03
N TRP A 148 -7.29 -1.90 -4.26
CA TRP A 148 -6.31 -2.82 -4.81
C TRP A 148 -4.93 -2.70 -4.15
N SER A 149 -4.52 -1.50 -3.75
CA SER A 149 -3.33 -1.27 -2.93
C SER A 149 -3.45 -1.95 -1.57
N PHE A 150 -4.62 -1.91 -0.92
CA PHE A 150 -4.87 -2.69 0.28
C PHE A 150 -4.76 -4.20 0.01
N VAL A 151 -5.37 -4.70 -1.07
CA VAL A 151 -5.31 -6.13 -1.44
C VAL A 151 -3.87 -6.58 -1.72
N ALA A 152 -3.07 -5.75 -2.38
CA ALA A 152 -1.65 -6.00 -2.63
C ALA A 152 -0.89 -6.27 -1.34
N GLY A 153 -1.08 -5.41 -0.34
CA GLY A 153 -0.49 -5.61 0.97
C GLY A 153 -1.06 -6.82 1.70
N PHE A 154 -2.39 -6.98 1.70
CA PHE A 154 -3.08 -8.05 2.42
C PHE A 154 -2.70 -9.45 1.94
N SER A 155 -2.54 -9.63 0.63
CA SER A 155 -2.23 -10.93 0.06
C SER A 155 -0.73 -11.22 -0.01
N GLU A 156 0.13 -10.18 -0.15
CA GLU A 156 1.55 -10.21 -0.54
C GLU A 156 1.81 -10.94 -1.89
N ARG A 157 1.25 -12.14 -2.07
CA ARG A 157 1.32 -12.99 -3.27
C ARG A 157 0.63 -12.41 -4.50
N PHE A 158 -0.42 -11.61 -4.33
CA PHE A 158 -1.19 -11.08 -5.45
C PHE A 158 -0.32 -10.35 -6.49
N VAL A 159 0.54 -9.45 -6.03
CA VAL A 159 1.42 -8.66 -6.91
C VAL A 159 2.56 -9.52 -7.45
N THR A 160 3.15 -10.40 -6.62
CA THR A 160 4.23 -11.28 -7.08
C THR A 160 3.75 -12.25 -8.15
N ASP A 161 2.53 -12.79 -8.02
CA ASP A 161 1.94 -13.69 -9.00
C ASP A 161 1.68 -12.98 -10.34
N ILE A 162 1.32 -11.69 -10.31
CA ILE A 162 1.21 -10.87 -11.52
C ILE A 162 2.58 -10.70 -12.18
N ILE A 163 3.61 -10.35 -11.41
CA ILE A 163 4.98 -10.18 -11.92
C ILE A 163 5.49 -11.49 -12.53
N SER A 164 5.28 -12.63 -11.87
CA SER A 164 5.67 -13.94 -12.39
C SER A 164 4.98 -14.28 -13.71
N LYS A 165 3.75 -13.78 -13.98
CA LYS A 165 3.11 -13.97 -15.28
C LYS A 165 3.83 -13.19 -16.38
N PHE A 166 4.36 -12.01 -16.10
CA PHE A 166 5.16 -11.24 -17.05
C PHE A 166 6.54 -11.85 -17.28
N GLU A 167 7.16 -12.41 -16.25
CA GLU A 167 8.44 -13.13 -16.36
C GLU A 167 8.32 -14.40 -17.21
N ASN A 168 7.24 -15.15 -17.03
CA ASN A 168 6.99 -16.41 -17.74
C ASN A 168 6.27 -16.21 -19.08
N ALA A 169 5.87 -14.98 -19.42
CA ALA A 169 5.34 -14.71 -20.74
C ALA A 169 6.47 -14.92 -21.76
N PRO A 170 6.24 -15.69 -22.85
CA PRO A 170 7.20 -15.74 -23.94
C PRO A 170 7.39 -14.30 -24.41
N GLY A 171 8.64 -13.82 -24.37
CA GLY A 171 8.99 -12.52 -24.94
C GLY A 171 8.62 -12.47 -26.43
N PRO A 172 8.52 -11.26 -27.02
CA PRO A 172 8.38 -11.12 -28.46
C PRO A 172 9.50 -11.83 -29.23
#